data_AF-A0A2I2FT25-F1
#
_entry.id   AF-A0A2I2FT25-F1
#
_cell.length_a   1.000
_cell.length_b   1.000
_cell.length_c   1.000
_cell.angle_alpha   90.00
_cell.angle_beta   90.00
_cell.angle_gamma   90.00
#
_symmetry.space_group_name_H-M   'P 1'
#
loop_
_entity.id
_entity.type
_entity.pdbx_description
1 polymer ?
#
loop_
_entity_poly.entity_id
_entity_poly.type
_entity_poly.pdbx_seq_one_letter_code
_entity_poly.pdbx_strand_id
1 'polypeptide(L)'
;MPSIINPTTLLVALLSATSTVAQKGYTGTITTEGIGNCPLTQHAENHIAYTWEPTNGSVCVELGRPYADGYHAGLFGEVETPESVKPPHFGGCRDSKCTDCTLVDIEYGDEPGLIKVDCLELKDAPYLFVGVGKN
;
A
#
# COMPACT_ATOMS: atom_id res chain seq x y z
N MET A 1 30.89 38.89 -55.70
CA MET A 1 31.10 37.71 -54.83
C MET A 1 29.74 37.34 -54.25
N PRO A 2 29.27 36.09 -54.40
CA PRO A 2 27.90 35.68 -54.11
C PRO A 2 27.72 35.11 -52.69
N SER A 3 26.45 35.04 -52.25
CA SER A 3 25.89 34.09 -51.28
C SER A 3 26.23 34.32 -49.78
N ILE A 4 25.38 34.09 -48.76
CA ILE A 4 24.21 33.21 -48.58
C ILE A 4 23.20 33.94 -47.65
N ILE A 5 21.90 33.92 -48.01
CA ILE A 5 20.79 34.11 -47.07
C ILE A 5 20.65 32.79 -46.33
N ASN A 6 20.83 32.75 -45.01
CA ASN A 6 20.62 31.53 -44.23
C ASN A 6 19.17 31.51 -43.71
N PRO A 7 18.31 30.60 -44.21
CA PRO A 7 17.02 30.37 -43.61
C PRO A 7 17.14 29.30 -42.51
N THR A 8 16.11 29.25 -41.68
CA THR A 8 15.74 28.06 -40.88
C THR A 8 16.53 27.85 -39.58
N THR A 9 15.96 28.31 -38.49
CA THR A 9 15.86 27.43 -37.31
C THR A 9 14.53 27.70 -36.62
N LEU A 10 13.50 27.00 -37.10
CA LEU A 10 12.22 26.86 -36.40
C LEU A 10 12.52 26.11 -35.09
N LEU A 11 12.49 26.81 -33.95
CA LEU A 11 12.48 26.15 -32.65
C LEU A 11 11.09 25.54 -32.44
N VAL A 12 10.94 24.27 -32.81
CA VAL A 12 9.82 23.44 -32.40
C VAL A 12 10.12 22.94 -30.98
N ALA A 13 9.72 23.71 -29.97
CA ALA A 13 9.63 23.21 -28.61
C ALA A 13 8.31 22.43 -28.49
N LEU A 14 8.33 21.15 -28.86
CA LEU A 14 7.29 20.23 -28.42
C LEU A 14 7.43 20.12 -26.89
N LEU A 15 6.58 20.84 -26.16
CA LEU A 15 6.32 20.52 -24.77
C LEU A 15 5.65 19.14 -24.75
N SER A 16 6.46 18.11 -24.55
CA SER A 16 5.98 16.79 -24.14
C SER A 16 5.31 16.96 -22.78
N ALA A 17 4.00 17.20 -22.78
CA ALA A 17 3.18 17.06 -21.59
C ALA A 17 3.24 15.59 -21.19
N THR A 18 4.19 15.25 -20.32
CA THR A 18 4.19 13.96 -19.64
C THR A 18 2.99 13.98 -18.70
N SER A 19 1.87 13.46 -19.16
CA SER A 19 0.74 13.10 -18.31
C SER A 19 1.26 12.07 -17.32
N THR A 20 1.68 12.51 -16.14
CA THR A 20 1.93 11.61 -15.01
C THR A 20 0.59 10.96 -14.69
N VAL A 21 0.39 9.74 -15.17
CA VAL A 21 -0.70 8.90 -14.69
C VAL A 21 -0.41 8.69 -13.22
N ALA A 22 -1.14 9.39 -12.35
CA ALA A 22 -1.05 9.17 -10.92
C ALA A 22 -1.44 7.71 -10.69
N GLN A 23 -0.46 6.86 -10.34
CA GLN A 23 -0.72 5.47 -10.03
C GLN A 23 -1.58 5.45 -8.78
N LYS A 24 -2.85 5.10 -8.95
CA LYS A 24 -3.81 5.08 -7.86
C LYS A 24 -3.43 3.96 -6.89
N GLY A 25 -3.55 4.26 -5.61
CA GLY A 25 -3.25 3.35 -4.52
C GLY A 25 -4.39 2.39 -4.18
N TYR A 26 -4.15 1.51 -3.22
CA TYR A 26 -5.16 0.66 -2.61
C TYR A 26 -5.77 1.34 -1.39
N THR A 27 -7.09 1.23 -1.26
CA THR A 27 -7.82 1.60 -0.05
C THR A 27 -8.52 0.39 0.51
N GLY A 28 -8.65 0.32 1.82
CA GLY A 28 -9.36 -0.81 2.40
C GLY A 28 -9.41 -0.79 3.91
N THR A 29 -9.60 -1.98 4.48
CA THR A 29 -9.75 -2.18 5.91
C THR A 29 -8.80 -3.28 6.39
N ILE A 30 -8.15 -3.02 7.51
CA ILE A 30 -7.42 -4.02 8.28
C ILE A 30 -8.29 -4.43 9.46
N THR A 31 -8.51 -5.72 9.62
CA THR A 31 -9.31 -6.29 10.71
C THR A 31 -8.40 -6.93 11.75
N THR A 32 -8.70 -6.77 13.04
CA THR A 32 -7.91 -7.40 14.11
C THR A 32 -8.78 -8.11 15.14
N GLU A 33 -8.26 -9.19 15.71
CA GLU A 33 -8.92 -9.97 16.76
C GLU A 33 -7.90 -10.53 17.76
N GLY A 34 -8.13 -10.34 19.06
CA GLY A 34 -7.17 -10.68 20.11
C GLY A 34 -7.35 -12.08 20.69
N ILE A 35 -8.56 -12.64 20.63
CA ILE A 35 -8.89 -13.94 21.18
C ILE A 35 -9.57 -14.79 20.11
N GLY A 36 -9.01 -15.97 19.80
CA GLY A 36 -9.65 -16.94 18.90
C GLY A 36 -8.91 -17.13 17.57
N ASN A 37 -9.69 -17.38 16.51
CA ASN A 37 -9.22 -17.62 15.15
C ASN A 37 -8.94 -16.29 14.41
N CYS A 38 -8.43 -16.41 13.19
CA CYS A 38 -8.24 -15.29 12.26
C CYS A 38 -9.49 -14.41 12.12
N PRO A 39 -9.33 -13.08 12.08
CA PRO A 39 -10.46 -12.16 12.08
C PRO A 39 -11.28 -12.36 10.80
N LEU A 40 -12.52 -12.81 10.96
CA LEU A 40 -13.51 -12.71 9.89
C LEU A 40 -13.98 -11.27 9.83
N THR A 41 -14.11 -10.70 8.62
CA THR A 41 -14.48 -9.30 8.43
C THR A 41 -15.77 -8.90 9.15
N GLN A 42 -16.68 -9.82 9.46
CA GLN A 42 -17.93 -9.49 10.17
C GLN A 42 -17.85 -9.63 11.71
N HIS A 43 -16.78 -10.22 12.23
CA HIS A 43 -16.64 -10.56 13.65
C HIS A 43 -15.36 -10.00 14.29
N ALA A 44 -14.54 -9.32 13.51
CA ALA A 44 -13.33 -8.69 13.99
C ALA A 44 -13.62 -7.67 15.10
N GLU A 45 -12.73 -7.60 16.08
CA GLU A 45 -12.85 -6.65 17.19
C GLU A 45 -12.63 -5.20 16.73
N ASN A 46 -11.71 -5.01 15.77
CA ASN A 46 -11.44 -3.69 15.20
C ASN A 46 -11.40 -3.74 13.68
N HIS A 47 -11.71 -2.57 13.10
CA HIS A 47 -11.64 -2.28 11.69
C HIS A 47 -10.91 -0.96 11.49
N ILE A 48 -9.75 -1.01 10.87
CA ILE A 48 -8.87 0.14 10.68
C ILE A 48 -8.79 0.44 9.20
N ALA A 49 -9.29 1.60 8.79
CA ALA A 49 -9.17 2.04 7.41
C ALA A 49 -7.70 2.33 7.08
N TYR A 50 -7.28 2.00 5.87
CA TYR A 50 -5.97 2.39 5.36
C TYR A 50 -6.09 2.91 3.92
N THR A 51 -5.08 3.70 3.54
CA THR A 51 -4.84 4.12 2.17
C THR A 51 -3.36 3.98 1.92
N TRP A 52 -3.00 3.25 0.88
CA TRP A 52 -1.63 3.02 0.48
C TRP A 52 -1.45 3.44 -0.97
N GLU A 53 -0.45 4.25 -1.27
CA GLU A 53 -0.09 4.65 -2.62
C GLU A 53 1.36 4.28 -2.91
N PRO A 54 1.69 3.77 -4.11
CA PRO A 54 3.05 3.35 -4.44
C PRO A 54 4.06 4.50 -4.34
N THR A 55 3.63 5.74 -4.61
CA THR A 55 4.46 6.94 -4.54
C THR A 55 4.82 7.35 -3.13
N ASN A 56 4.04 6.95 -2.12
CA ASN A 56 4.23 7.36 -0.72
C ASN A 56 5.05 6.35 0.08
N GLY A 57 5.42 5.20 -0.51
CA GLY A 57 6.16 4.15 0.18
C GLY A 57 5.24 3.31 1.06
N SER A 58 5.65 2.98 2.28
CA SER A 58 4.87 2.16 3.21
C SER A 58 3.99 3.01 4.13
N VAL A 59 2.85 2.46 4.56
CA VAL A 59 1.97 3.07 5.56
C VAL A 59 1.97 2.22 6.83
N CYS A 60 2.02 2.89 7.98
CA CYS A 60 1.83 2.30 9.30
C CYS A 60 0.62 2.95 9.97
N VAL A 61 -0.42 2.16 10.23
CA VAL A 61 -1.64 2.62 10.91
C VAL A 61 -1.62 2.15 12.36
N GLU A 62 -1.95 3.04 13.29
CA GLU A 62 -1.96 2.72 14.71
C GLU A 62 -3.15 1.82 15.07
N LEU A 63 -2.91 0.82 15.93
CA LEU A 63 -3.97 0.06 16.56
C LEU A 63 -4.76 0.96 17.51
N GLY A 64 -6.10 0.95 17.39
CA GLY A 64 -6.96 1.70 18.31
C GLY A 64 -6.89 1.21 19.76
N ARG A 65 -6.36 -0.02 19.99
CA ARG A 65 -6.12 -0.58 21.33
C ARG A 65 -4.95 -1.55 21.32
N PRO A 66 -4.19 -1.63 22.43
CA PRO A 66 -3.15 -2.65 22.59
C PRO A 66 -3.75 -4.03 22.86
N TYR A 67 -3.02 -5.07 22.43
CA TYR A 67 -3.26 -6.47 22.74
C TYR A 67 -2.16 -6.99 23.67
N ALA A 68 -2.52 -7.73 24.72
CA ALA A 68 -1.58 -8.11 25.79
C ALA A 68 -0.63 -9.26 25.39
N ASP A 69 -1.13 -10.27 24.69
CA ASP A 69 -0.38 -11.52 24.45
C ASP A 69 -0.10 -11.77 22.95
N GLY A 70 -0.78 -11.04 22.07
CA GLY A 70 -0.79 -11.22 20.63
C GLY A 70 -2.18 -11.01 20.04
N TYR A 71 -2.26 -10.91 18.73
CA TYR A 71 -3.52 -10.77 17.99
C TYR A 71 -3.36 -11.27 16.57
N HIS A 72 -4.48 -11.56 15.92
CA HIS A 72 -4.54 -11.87 14.49
C HIS A 72 -4.96 -10.64 13.71
N ALA A 73 -4.36 -10.42 12.54
CA ALA A 73 -4.70 -9.36 11.62
C ALA A 73 -5.06 -9.91 10.24
N GLY A 74 -6.07 -9.34 9.60
CA GLY A 74 -6.43 -9.58 8.22
C GLY A 74 -6.43 -8.28 7.43
N LEU A 75 -6.07 -8.35 6.15
CA LEU A 75 -6.06 -7.22 5.23
C LEU A 75 -7.11 -7.45 4.15
N PHE A 76 -7.91 -6.44 3.86
CA PHE A 76 -8.70 -6.36 2.64
C PHE A 76 -8.44 -5.02 1.97
N GLY A 77 -8.21 -5.02 0.66
CA GLY A 77 -8.00 -3.81 -0.13
C GLY A 77 -8.59 -3.91 -1.51
N GLU A 78 -9.03 -2.76 -2.00
CA GLU A 78 -9.54 -2.59 -3.34
C GLU A 78 -8.90 -1.37 -4.01
N VAL A 79 -8.90 -1.39 -5.34
CA VAL A 79 -8.52 -0.25 -6.16
C VAL A 79 -9.44 -0.16 -7.38
N GLU A 80 -9.86 1.06 -7.69
CA GLU A 80 -10.77 1.30 -8.82
C GLU A 80 -10.14 1.04 -10.19
N THR A 81 -8.80 1.14 -10.28
CA THR A 81 -8.05 0.92 -11.53
C THR A 81 -7.26 -0.39 -11.45
N PRO A 82 -7.56 -1.41 -12.28
CA PRO A 82 -6.92 -2.72 -12.21
C PRO A 82 -5.43 -2.71 -12.60
N GLU A 83 -4.92 -1.63 -13.19
CA GLU A 83 -3.48 -1.45 -13.51
C GLU A 83 -2.65 -0.88 -12.35
N SER A 84 -3.22 -0.82 -11.14
CA SER A 84 -2.52 -0.25 -9.99
C SER A 84 -1.43 -1.18 -9.47
N VAL A 85 -0.33 -0.58 -9.04
CA VAL A 85 0.75 -1.31 -8.37
C VAL A 85 0.19 -1.90 -7.08
N LYS A 86 0.44 -3.19 -6.83
CA LYS A 86 -0.02 -3.85 -5.61
C LYS A 86 0.98 -3.64 -4.47
N PRO A 87 0.53 -3.37 -3.22
CA PRO A 87 1.44 -3.35 -2.09
C PRO A 87 2.02 -4.76 -1.90
N PRO A 88 3.34 -4.94 -1.82
CA PRO A 88 3.94 -6.26 -1.77
C PRO A 88 3.79 -6.94 -0.41
N HIS A 89 3.75 -6.18 0.70
CA HIS A 89 3.78 -6.76 2.03
C HIS A 89 2.69 -6.20 2.96
N PHE A 90 2.30 -7.03 3.91
CA PHE A 90 1.43 -6.72 5.05
C PHE A 90 2.12 -7.16 6.35
N GLY A 91 1.86 -6.50 7.46
CA GLY A 91 2.52 -6.86 8.70
C GLY A 91 2.18 -6.01 9.91
N GLY A 92 3.03 -6.15 10.93
CA GLY A 92 2.99 -5.36 12.15
C GLY A 92 4.34 -4.73 12.45
N CYS A 93 4.34 -3.50 12.97
CA CYS A 93 5.54 -2.75 13.33
C CYS A 93 5.50 -2.27 14.77
N ARG A 94 6.68 -2.11 15.35
CA ARG A 94 6.87 -1.51 16.69
C ARG A 94 6.75 0.00 16.71
N ASP A 95 6.93 0.64 15.55
CA ASP A 95 6.98 2.09 15.42
C ASP A 95 6.10 2.61 14.27
N SER A 96 5.66 3.86 14.40
CA SER A 96 4.82 4.55 13.41
C SER A 96 5.55 4.94 12.12
N LYS A 97 6.88 4.78 12.06
CA LYS A 97 7.72 5.09 10.89
C LYS A 97 7.99 3.86 10.02
N CYS A 98 7.37 2.72 10.34
CA CYS A 98 7.59 1.44 9.67
C CYS A 98 9.08 1.09 9.57
N THR A 99 9.84 1.18 10.67
CA THR A 99 11.28 0.83 10.66
C THR A 99 11.58 -0.55 11.22
N ASP A 100 10.86 -1.00 12.24
CA ASP A 100 11.00 -2.34 12.83
C ASP A 100 9.68 -3.11 12.67
N CYS A 101 9.63 -4.00 11.68
CA CYS A 101 8.40 -4.66 11.25
C CYS A 101 8.58 -6.16 11.02
N THR A 102 7.55 -6.92 11.38
CA THR A 102 7.35 -8.31 10.95
C THR A 102 6.40 -8.30 9.76
N LEU A 103 6.88 -8.74 8.60
CA LEU A 103 6.17 -8.65 7.33
C LEU A 103 5.92 -10.04 6.73
N VAL A 104 4.82 -10.17 6.01
CA VAL A 104 4.53 -11.28 5.09
C VAL A 104 4.24 -10.74 3.71
N ASP A 105 4.52 -11.56 2.70
CA ASP A 105 4.12 -11.26 1.32
C ASP A 105 2.60 -11.32 1.21
N ILE A 106 2.02 -10.37 0.47
CA ILE A 106 0.61 -10.40 0.14
C ILE A 106 0.41 -11.37 -1.03
N GLU A 107 -0.34 -12.44 -0.79
CA GLU A 107 -0.80 -13.32 -1.85
C GLU A 107 -1.92 -12.64 -2.64
N TYR A 108 -1.85 -12.75 -3.98
CA TYR A 108 -2.82 -12.15 -4.87
C TYR A 108 -3.70 -13.23 -5.47
N GLY A 109 -5.01 -13.09 -5.30
CA GLY A 109 -5.98 -13.90 -6.03
C GLY A 109 -6.08 -13.50 -7.50
N ASP A 110 -6.91 -14.25 -8.23
CA ASP A 110 -7.19 -14.01 -9.66
C ASP A 110 -8.04 -12.76 -9.90
N GLU A 111 -8.69 -12.22 -8.85
CA GLU A 111 -9.55 -11.05 -8.94
C GLU A 111 -8.72 -9.76 -9.11
N PRO A 112 -8.78 -9.09 -10.26
CA PRO A 112 -8.01 -7.88 -10.49
C PRO A 112 -8.53 -6.76 -9.60
N GLY A 113 -7.60 -5.97 -9.04
CA GLY A 113 -7.93 -4.83 -8.19
C GLY A 113 -8.27 -5.18 -6.74
N LEU A 114 -8.21 -6.45 -6.33
CA LEU A 114 -8.39 -6.87 -4.94
C LEU A 114 -7.08 -7.41 -4.34
N ILE A 115 -6.88 -7.13 -3.05
CA ILE A 115 -5.84 -7.74 -2.22
C ILE A 115 -6.45 -8.25 -0.93
N LYS A 116 -5.96 -9.41 -0.47
CA LYS A 116 -6.45 -10.03 0.75
C LYS A 116 -5.33 -10.75 1.49
N VAL A 117 -5.29 -10.56 2.80
CA VAL A 117 -4.54 -11.43 3.71
C VAL A 117 -5.54 -11.95 4.74
N ASP A 118 -5.75 -13.25 4.76
CA ASP A 118 -6.78 -13.85 5.62
C ASP A 118 -6.37 -13.86 7.09
N CYS A 119 -5.07 -14.01 7.36
CA CYS A 119 -4.61 -14.14 8.74
C CYS A 119 -3.11 -13.99 8.89
N LEU A 120 -2.72 -13.08 9.78
CA LEU A 120 -1.37 -12.93 10.27
C LEU A 120 -1.38 -12.83 11.78
N GLU A 121 -0.70 -13.74 12.49
CA GLU A 121 -0.47 -13.61 13.93
C GLU A 121 0.64 -12.58 14.18
N LEU A 122 0.36 -11.61 15.03
CA LEU A 122 1.25 -10.51 15.39
C LEU A 122 1.39 -10.40 16.91
N LYS A 123 2.60 -10.02 17.36
CA LYS A 123 2.95 -9.76 18.76
C LYS A 123 3.80 -8.50 18.82
N ASP A 124 3.62 -7.72 19.89
CA ASP A 124 4.35 -6.47 20.13
C ASP A 124 4.30 -5.47 18.96
N ALA A 125 3.19 -5.43 18.21
CA ALA A 125 3.03 -4.61 17.02
C ALA A 125 1.90 -3.57 17.18
N PRO A 126 2.15 -2.40 17.80
CA PRO A 126 1.15 -1.33 17.93
C PRO A 126 0.76 -0.66 16.60
N TYR A 127 1.48 -0.92 15.51
CA TYR A 127 1.19 -0.37 14.19
C TYR A 127 1.05 -1.48 13.15
N LEU A 128 0.11 -1.35 12.22
CA LEU A 128 -0.10 -2.28 11.10
C LEU A 128 0.47 -1.70 9.81
N PHE A 129 1.22 -2.52 9.10
CA PHE A 129 1.99 -2.15 7.93
C PHE A 129 1.27 -2.57 6.64
N VAL A 130 1.24 -1.68 5.66
CA VAL A 130 0.95 -2.01 4.26
C VAL A 130 1.97 -1.31 3.36
N GLY A 131 2.58 -2.03 2.42
CA GLY A 131 3.36 -1.40 1.35
C GLY A 131 4.70 -2.06 1.05
N VAL A 132 5.63 -1.25 0.55
CA VAL A 132 6.96 -1.71 0.14
C VAL A 132 7.83 -1.97 1.37
N GLY A 133 8.32 -3.20 1.53
CA GLY A 133 9.24 -3.52 2.63
C GLY A 133 10.50 -2.68 2.54
N LYS A 134 11.05 -2.28 3.69
CA LYS A 134 12.42 -1.76 3.72
C LYS A 134 13.38 -2.94 3.60
N ASN A 135 14.16 -2.93 2.53
CA ASN A 135 15.45 -3.62 2.49
C ASN A 135 16.46 -2.79 3.30
#